data_AF-A0A7Y9UIV3-F1
#
_entry.id   AF-A0A7Y9UIV3-F1
#
_cell.length_a   1.000
_cell.length_b   1.000
_cell.length_c   1.000
_cell.angle_alpha   90.00
_cell.angle_beta   90.00
_cell.angle_gamma   90.00
#
_symmetry.space_group_name_H-M   'P 1'
#
loop_
_entity.id
_entity.type
_entity.pdbx_description
1 polymer ?
#
loop_
_entity_poly.entity_id
_entity_poly.type
_entity_poly.pdbx_seq_one_letter_code
_entity_poly.pdbx_strand_id
1 'polypeptide(L)'
;MKRTMGCMTTHRLGWSLLLMGALGSTGALAEPARDGAALFAQHCAACHQADGSGTVGLAPALKGAHWAALGGQRDYLPTVLLKGLSGRIQVGGQVFVGSMPAFAAPLDDEALALVATHLATLQGVPDRVAYTAAEVASLRQGPGDPARTRLRRQQILGE
;
A
#
# COMPACT_ATOMS: atom_id res chain seq x y z
N MET A 1 20.10 58.48 -37.15
CA MET A 1 21.41 58.29 -37.82
C MET A 1 21.57 56.82 -38.20
N LYS A 2 22.05 56.56 -39.42
CA LYS A 2 22.31 55.24 -40.01
C LYS A 2 23.72 54.76 -39.64
N ARG A 3 23.92 53.45 -39.42
CA ARG A 3 25.13 52.68 -39.79
C ARG A 3 24.94 51.19 -39.45
N THR A 4 24.73 50.36 -40.49
CA THR A 4 25.63 49.28 -40.98
C THR A 4 25.56 48.02 -40.11
N MET A 5 24.83 46.96 -40.47
CA MET A 5 24.98 46.04 -41.62
C MET A 5 26.35 45.34 -41.64
N GLY A 6 26.38 44.11 -41.10
CA GLY A 6 27.47 43.15 -41.19
C GLY A 6 26.92 41.82 -41.68
N CYS A 7 27.06 41.59 -42.99
CA CYS A 7 26.84 40.33 -43.67
C CYS A 7 28.09 39.47 -43.47
N MET A 8 27.95 38.23 -42.96
CA MET A 8 28.93 37.17 -43.21
C MET A 8 28.21 35.91 -43.63
N THR A 9 28.51 35.54 -44.86
CA THR A 9 27.98 34.43 -45.65
C THR A 9 28.86 33.19 -45.42
N THR A 10 28.21 32.02 -45.49
CA THR A 10 28.74 30.69 -45.87
C THR A 10 29.82 30.03 -45.02
N HIS A 11 29.53 28.82 -44.53
CA HIS A 11 30.06 27.59 -45.15
C HIS A 11 29.13 26.40 -44.90
N ARG A 12 28.82 25.68 -45.98
CA ARG A 12 28.25 24.32 -45.99
C ARG A 12 29.37 23.31 -45.73
N LEU A 13 29.00 22.02 -45.73
CA LEU A 13 29.75 20.78 -45.46
C LEU A 13 29.60 20.38 -43.99
N GLY A 14 28.70 19.48 -43.59
CA GLY A 14 28.34 18.24 -44.26
C GLY A 14 29.27 17.13 -43.79
N TRP A 15 29.14 16.73 -42.52
CA TRP A 15 29.77 15.52 -41.98
C TRP A 15 28.70 14.57 -41.47
N SER A 16 28.41 13.62 -42.34
CA SER A 16 28.35 12.18 -42.08
C SER A 16 27.71 11.73 -40.76
N LEU A 17 26.52 11.13 -40.94
CA LEU A 17 25.92 10.17 -40.03
C LEU A 17 26.96 9.16 -39.51
N LEU A 18 27.06 9.08 -38.18
CA LEU A 18 27.49 7.88 -37.46
C LEU A 18 26.51 7.67 -36.31
N LEU A 19 25.32 7.15 -36.64
CA LEU A 19 24.41 6.56 -35.68
C LEU A 19 24.87 5.11 -35.43
N MET A 20 25.92 4.96 -34.60
CA MET A 20 26.18 3.67 -33.95
C MET A 20 25.10 3.46 -32.90
N GLY A 21 24.09 2.65 -33.25
CA GLY A 21 23.08 2.18 -32.32
C GLY A 21 23.73 1.38 -31.20
N ALA A 22 23.72 1.94 -30.00
CA ALA A 22 23.91 1.17 -28.79
C ALA A 22 22.56 0.53 -28.43
N LEU A 23 22.37 -0.73 -28.81
CA LEU A 23 21.38 -1.61 -28.18
C LEU A 23 21.85 -1.87 -26.75
N GLY A 24 21.56 -0.93 -25.85
CA GLY A 24 21.63 -1.15 -24.41
C GLY A 24 20.39 -1.91 -23.98
N SER A 25 20.40 -3.24 -24.08
CA SER A 25 19.45 -4.07 -23.34
C SER A 25 19.80 -3.96 -21.86
N THR A 26 19.26 -2.94 -21.19
CA THR A 26 19.18 -2.95 -19.73
C THR A 26 18.19 -4.04 -19.35
N GLY A 27 18.70 -5.26 -19.19
CA GLY A 27 17.98 -6.28 -18.44
C GLY A 27 17.74 -5.70 -17.05
N ALA A 28 16.51 -5.26 -16.79
CA ALA A 28 16.09 -4.93 -15.44
C ALA A 28 16.27 -6.22 -14.64
N LEU A 29 17.27 -6.24 -13.75
CA LEU A 29 17.39 -7.29 -12.77
C LEU A 29 16.07 -7.28 -11.99
N ALA A 30 15.34 -8.38 -12.02
CA ALA A 30 14.10 -8.50 -11.26
C ALA A 30 14.44 -8.26 -9.79
N GLU A 31 13.89 -7.18 -9.24
CA GLU A 31 13.99 -6.90 -7.81
C GLU A 31 13.38 -8.10 -7.05
N PRO A 32 13.99 -8.59 -5.96
CA PRO A 32 13.45 -9.73 -5.24
C PRO A 32 12.00 -9.45 -4.84
N ALA A 33 11.12 -10.39 -5.17
CA ALA A 33 9.70 -10.27 -4.89
C ALA A 33 9.49 -10.01 -3.38
N ARG A 34 8.82 -8.90 -3.06
CA ARG A 34 8.48 -8.58 -1.67
C ARG A 34 7.45 -9.59 -1.17
N ASP A 35 7.64 -10.06 0.07
CA ASP A 35 6.75 -11.03 0.70
C ASP A 35 5.85 -10.36 1.76
N GLY A 36 4.55 -10.59 1.65
CA GLY A 36 3.55 -10.06 2.58
C GLY A 36 3.73 -10.57 4.01
N ALA A 37 4.21 -11.81 4.19
CA ALA A 37 4.46 -12.34 5.54
C ALA A 37 5.68 -11.67 6.18
N ALA A 38 6.76 -11.47 5.43
CA ALA A 38 7.92 -10.71 5.88
C ALA A 38 7.57 -9.26 6.24
N LEU A 39 6.76 -8.57 5.42
CA LEU A 39 6.27 -7.22 5.71
C LEU A 39 5.41 -7.20 6.98
N PHE A 40 4.50 -8.17 7.15
CA PHE A 40 3.70 -8.30 8.37
C PHE A 40 4.57 -8.49 9.62
N ALA A 41 5.60 -9.35 9.53
CA ALA A 41 6.54 -9.57 10.63
C ALA A 41 7.28 -8.29 11.03
N GLN A 42 7.67 -7.46 10.06
CA GLN A 42 8.41 -6.21 10.30
C GLN A 42 7.53 -5.09 10.87
N HIS A 43 6.28 -4.97 10.40
CA HIS A 43 5.45 -3.79 10.66
C HIS A 43 4.26 -4.03 11.59
N CYS A 44 3.77 -5.26 11.69
CA CYS A 44 2.49 -5.57 12.32
C CYS A 44 2.64 -6.48 13.54
N ALA A 45 3.56 -7.44 13.48
CA ALA A 45 3.70 -8.50 14.49
C ALA A 45 4.08 -7.99 15.88
N ALA A 46 4.74 -6.83 16.00
CA ALA A 46 5.08 -6.24 17.31
C ALA A 46 3.83 -5.99 18.19
N CYS A 47 2.68 -5.71 17.57
CA CYS A 47 1.41 -5.51 18.27
C CYS A 47 0.47 -6.71 18.08
N HIS A 48 0.34 -7.18 16.84
CA HIS A 48 -0.63 -8.21 16.48
C HIS A 48 -0.12 -9.65 16.65
N GLN A 49 1.11 -9.82 17.17
CA GLN A 49 1.84 -11.09 17.27
C GLN A 49 2.18 -11.70 15.90
N ALA A 50 3.23 -12.53 15.87
CA ALA A 50 3.72 -13.14 14.62
C ALA A 50 2.67 -14.04 13.94
N ASP A 51 1.83 -14.70 14.73
CA ASP A 51 0.76 -15.54 14.23
C ASP A 51 -0.56 -14.78 14.04
N GLY A 52 -0.64 -13.49 14.37
CA GLY A 52 -1.88 -12.72 14.32
C GLY A 52 -2.82 -12.93 15.51
N SER A 53 -2.38 -13.57 16.60
CA SER A 53 -3.20 -13.79 17.80
C SER A 53 -3.55 -12.51 18.57
N GLY A 54 -2.87 -11.40 18.29
CA GLY A 54 -3.08 -10.12 18.98
C GLY A 54 -2.46 -10.09 20.38
N THR A 55 -2.51 -8.93 20.99
CA THR A 55 -2.04 -8.69 22.35
C THR A 55 -3.19 -8.13 23.17
N VAL A 56 -3.63 -8.86 24.20
CA VAL A 56 -4.78 -8.46 25.05
C VAL A 56 -4.57 -7.05 25.61
N GLY A 57 -5.58 -6.20 25.46
CA GLY A 57 -5.54 -4.80 25.90
C GLY A 57 -4.78 -3.83 24.98
N LEU A 58 -4.02 -4.32 24.00
CA LEU A 58 -3.23 -3.50 23.06
C LEU A 58 -3.73 -3.60 21.62
N ALA A 59 -3.80 -4.80 21.06
CA ALA A 59 -4.09 -5.02 19.66
C ALA A 59 -4.96 -6.26 19.46
N PRO A 60 -6.04 -6.18 18.66
CA PRO A 60 -6.92 -7.32 18.46
C PRO A 60 -6.22 -8.46 17.71
N ALA A 61 -6.68 -9.68 17.97
CA ALA A 61 -6.39 -10.82 17.10
C ALA A 61 -6.86 -10.50 15.69
N LEU A 62 -6.06 -10.83 14.68
CA LEU A 62 -6.38 -10.70 13.26
C LEU A 62 -6.91 -12.00 12.64
N LYS A 63 -7.07 -13.03 13.48
CA LYS A 63 -7.62 -14.33 13.11
C LYS A 63 -9.15 -14.34 13.13
N GLY A 64 -9.71 -15.30 12.40
CA GLY A 64 -11.13 -15.66 12.47
C GLY A 64 -12.06 -14.85 11.57
N ALA A 65 -13.32 -15.27 11.53
CA ALA A 65 -14.33 -14.81 10.58
C ALA A 65 -14.69 -13.32 10.71
N HIS A 66 -14.44 -12.70 11.87
CA HIS A 66 -14.68 -11.28 12.12
C HIS A 66 -14.05 -10.38 11.05
N TRP A 67 -12.77 -10.62 10.76
CA TRP A 67 -12.03 -9.83 9.78
C TRP A 67 -12.30 -10.29 8.35
N ALA A 68 -12.64 -11.56 8.16
CA ALA A 68 -13.06 -12.06 6.84
C ALA A 68 -14.34 -11.35 6.35
N ALA A 69 -15.30 -11.08 7.24
CA ALA A 69 -16.52 -10.32 6.95
C ALA A 69 -16.21 -8.87 6.55
N LEU A 70 -15.35 -8.20 7.34
CA LEU A 70 -14.89 -6.85 7.03
C LEU A 70 -14.11 -6.79 5.71
N GLY A 71 -13.23 -7.76 5.45
CA GLY A 71 -12.52 -7.89 4.18
C GLY A 71 -13.43 -8.21 3.00
N GLY A 72 -14.63 -8.73 3.23
CA GLY A 72 -15.67 -8.87 2.21
C GLY A 72 -16.03 -7.53 1.56
N GLN A 73 -15.91 -6.43 2.31
CA GLN A 73 -15.83 -5.08 1.77
C GLN A 73 -14.38 -4.81 1.38
N ARG A 74 -14.09 -5.01 0.10
CA ARG A 74 -12.72 -5.10 -0.42
C ARG A 74 -11.87 -3.85 -0.13
N ASP A 75 -12.48 -2.70 0.06
CA ASP A 75 -11.79 -1.45 0.40
C ASP A 75 -11.36 -1.35 1.87
N TYR A 76 -11.97 -2.12 2.77
CA TYR A 76 -11.85 -1.87 4.21
C TYR A 76 -10.44 -2.18 4.76
N LEU A 77 -9.91 -3.39 4.54
CA LEU A 77 -8.59 -3.75 5.10
C LEU A 77 -7.47 -2.83 4.57
N PRO A 78 -7.36 -2.55 3.26
CA PRO A 78 -6.40 -1.57 2.78
C PRO A 78 -6.62 -0.16 3.36
N THR A 79 -7.87 0.26 3.60
CA THR A 79 -8.16 1.55 4.24
C THR A 79 -7.65 1.60 5.67
N VAL A 80 -7.81 0.53 6.46
CA VAL A 80 -7.23 0.42 7.81
C VAL A 80 -5.71 0.60 7.76
N LEU A 81 -5.03 -0.07 6.82
CA LEU A 81 -3.59 0.05 6.68
C LEU A 81 -3.16 1.46 6.24
N LEU A 82 -3.87 2.06 5.28
CA LEU A 82 -3.55 3.38 4.73
C LEU A 82 -3.84 4.53 5.69
N LYS A 83 -4.94 4.44 6.44
CA LYS A 83 -5.52 5.58 7.19
C LYS A 83 -5.50 5.38 8.70
N GLY A 84 -5.14 4.19 9.17
CA GLY A 84 -5.19 3.81 10.58
C GLY A 84 -6.61 3.55 11.06
N LEU A 85 -6.73 3.26 12.36
CA LEU A 85 -8.01 3.00 13.04
C LEU A 85 -7.90 3.44 14.50
N SER A 86 -8.81 4.28 14.98
CA SER A 86 -8.78 4.74 16.37
C SER A 86 -10.14 4.73 17.05
N GLY A 87 -10.11 4.65 18.38
CA GLY A 87 -11.28 4.64 19.24
C GLY A 87 -11.67 3.23 19.71
N ARG A 88 -12.88 3.13 20.26
CA ARG A 88 -13.40 1.87 20.81
C ARG A 88 -13.87 0.93 19.70
N ILE A 89 -13.36 -0.30 19.68
CA ILE A 89 -13.84 -1.40 18.84
C ILE A 89 -14.04 -2.68 19.66
N GLN A 90 -14.81 -3.62 19.13
CA GLN A 90 -14.93 -4.98 19.66
C GLN A 90 -14.48 -6.01 18.63
N VAL A 91 -13.76 -7.03 19.09
CA VAL A 91 -13.29 -8.18 18.29
C VAL A 91 -13.36 -9.42 19.17
N GLY A 92 -14.16 -10.41 18.77
CA GLY A 92 -14.29 -11.67 19.53
C GLY A 92 -14.72 -11.48 20.98
N GLY A 93 -15.62 -10.52 21.25
CA GLY A 93 -16.09 -10.18 22.60
C GLY A 93 -15.11 -9.35 23.44
N GLN A 94 -13.91 -9.08 22.94
CA GLN A 94 -12.93 -8.23 23.62
C GLN A 94 -13.04 -6.78 23.14
N VAL A 95 -12.94 -5.85 24.09
CA VAL A 95 -12.96 -4.42 23.84
C VAL A 95 -11.53 -3.90 23.70
N PHE A 96 -11.29 -3.11 22.65
CA PHE A 96 -10.04 -2.39 22.46
C PHE A 96 -10.33 -0.90 22.38
N VAL A 97 -9.56 -0.08 23.10
CA VAL A 97 -9.62 1.38 23.04
C VAL A 97 -8.19 1.87 22.79
N GLY A 98 -7.90 2.20 21.55
CA GLY A 98 -6.54 2.56 21.16
C GLY A 98 -6.49 3.21 19.79
N SER A 99 -5.29 3.27 19.23
CA SER A 99 -5.04 3.81 17.89
C SER A 99 -4.03 2.93 17.17
N MET A 100 -4.46 2.31 16.08
CA MET A 100 -3.58 1.71 15.08
C MET A 100 -3.12 2.83 14.13
N PRO A 101 -1.81 3.10 14.03
CA PRO A 101 -1.30 4.14 13.15
C PRO A 101 -1.52 3.81 11.68
N ALA A 102 -1.47 4.83 10.83
CA ALA A 102 -1.43 4.68 9.39
C ALA A 102 -0.04 4.21 8.93
N PHE A 103 -0.01 3.29 7.97
CA PHE A 103 1.22 2.78 7.35
C PHE A 103 1.47 3.34 5.94
N ALA A 104 0.69 4.34 5.52
CA ALA A 104 0.84 4.98 4.21
C ALA A 104 2.21 5.67 4.02
N ALA A 105 2.84 6.21 5.07
CA ALA A 105 4.15 6.84 4.94
C ALA A 105 5.32 5.83 4.81
N PRO A 106 5.42 4.78 5.66
CA PRO A 106 6.50 3.81 5.55
C PRO A 106 6.31 2.75 4.45
N LEU A 107 5.07 2.49 3.99
CA LEU A 107 4.76 1.44 3.02
C LEU A 107 4.08 1.99 1.77
N ASP A 108 4.61 1.59 0.61
CA ASP A 108 4.01 1.85 -0.69
C ASP A 108 2.81 0.93 -0.96
N ASP A 109 2.15 1.15 -2.10
CA ASP A 109 0.91 0.47 -2.45
C ASP A 109 1.08 -1.03 -2.67
N GLU A 110 2.22 -1.45 -3.23
CA GLU A 110 2.54 -2.86 -3.41
C GLU A 110 2.76 -3.55 -2.07
N ALA A 111 3.55 -2.95 -1.17
CA ALA A 111 3.79 -3.50 0.15
C ALA A 111 2.48 -3.64 0.96
N LEU A 112 1.62 -2.63 0.92
CA LEU A 112 0.31 -2.68 1.58
C LEU A 112 -0.63 -3.72 0.97
N ALA A 113 -0.62 -3.89 -0.36
CA ALA A 113 -1.40 -4.93 -1.03
C ALA A 113 -0.92 -6.34 -0.65
N LEU A 114 0.39 -6.54 -0.54
CA LEU A 114 0.99 -7.79 -0.10
C LEU A 114 0.63 -8.12 1.35
N VAL A 115 0.70 -7.13 2.25
CA VAL A 115 0.26 -7.30 3.66
C VAL A 115 -1.22 -7.65 3.71
N ALA A 116 -2.08 -6.91 3.00
CA ALA A 116 -3.52 -7.20 2.98
C ALA A 116 -3.84 -8.60 2.43
N THR A 117 -3.07 -9.07 1.45
CA THR A 117 -3.18 -10.43 0.91
C THR A 117 -2.74 -11.47 1.93
N HIS A 118 -1.63 -11.24 2.64
CA HIS A 118 -1.18 -12.12 3.73
C HIS A 118 -2.22 -12.21 4.85
N LEU A 119 -2.89 -11.11 5.21
CA LEU A 119 -3.94 -11.12 6.24
C LEU A 119 -5.07 -12.11 5.91
N ALA A 120 -5.40 -12.33 4.63
CA ALA A 120 -6.43 -13.29 4.24
C ALA A 120 -6.08 -14.72 4.70
N THR A 121 -4.80 -15.07 4.73
CA THR A 121 -4.32 -16.37 5.24
C THR A 121 -4.54 -16.50 6.75
N LEU A 122 -4.23 -15.46 7.53
CA LEU A 122 -4.46 -15.42 8.98
C LEU A 122 -5.95 -15.46 9.34
N GLN A 123 -6.79 -14.92 8.47
CA GLN A 123 -8.25 -14.85 8.63
C GLN A 123 -8.97 -16.16 8.24
N GLY A 124 -8.25 -17.17 7.77
CA GLY A 124 -8.82 -18.45 7.33
C GLY A 124 -9.51 -18.38 5.97
N VAL A 125 -9.16 -17.40 5.13
CA VAL A 125 -9.66 -17.24 3.76
C VAL A 125 -8.49 -17.11 2.78
N PRO A 126 -7.57 -18.11 2.73
CA PRO A 126 -6.33 -18.02 1.94
C PRO A 126 -6.59 -17.88 0.43
N ASP A 127 -7.74 -18.38 -0.06
CA ASP A 127 -8.11 -18.32 -1.48
C ASP A 127 -8.77 -16.99 -1.88
N ARG A 128 -8.82 -16.00 -0.98
CA ARG A 128 -9.29 -14.65 -1.31
C ARG A 128 -8.45 -14.09 -2.45
N VAL A 129 -9.13 -13.51 -3.45
CA VAL A 129 -8.47 -12.80 -4.55
C VAL A 129 -7.47 -11.80 -3.97
N ALA A 130 -6.22 -11.92 -4.39
CA ALA A 130 -5.13 -11.08 -3.91
C ALA A 130 -5.44 -9.59 -4.14
N TYR A 131 -5.05 -8.76 -3.18
CA TYR A 131 -5.10 -7.32 -3.32
C TYR A 131 -4.02 -6.86 -4.29
N THR A 132 -4.32 -5.80 -5.04
CA THR A 132 -3.39 -5.23 -6.02
C THR A 132 -2.91 -3.85 -5.60
N ALA A 133 -1.70 -3.48 -6.03
CA ALA A 133 -1.17 -2.13 -5.81
C ALA A 133 -2.11 -1.05 -6.37
N ALA A 134 -2.78 -1.30 -7.51
CA ALA A 134 -3.71 -0.35 -8.11
C ALA A 134 -4.94 -0.06 -7.22
N GLU A 135 -5.47 -1.09 -6.53
CA GLU A 135 -6.57 -0.91 -5.57
C GLU A 135 -6.14 -0.05 -4.38
N VAL A 136 -4.95 -0.32 -3.84
CA VAL A 136 -4.41 0.45 -2.72
C VAL A 136 -4.10 1.89 -3.15
N ALA A 137 -3.52 2.08 -4.34
CA ALA A 137 -3.22 3.39 -4.90
C ALA A 137 -4.47 4.25 -5.04
N SER A 138 -5.58 3.66 -5.53
CA SER A 138 -6.87 4.34 -5.63
C SER A 138 -7.37 4.82 -4.26
N LEU A 139 -7.31 3.94 -3.24
CA LEU A 139 -7.72 4.26 -1.87
C LEU A 139 -6.79 5.27 -1.19
N ARG A 140 -5.50 5.29 -1.55
CA ARG A 140 -4.51 6.23 -1.00
C ARG A 140 -4.89 7.67 -1.33
N GLN A 141 -5.33 7.94 -2.56
CA GLN A 141 -5.75 9.27 -3.00
C GLN A 141 -7.04 9.75 -2.30
N GLY A 142 -7.83 8.82 -1.77
CA GLY A 142 -9.06 9.12 -1.05
C GLY A 142 -8.81 9.79 0.31
N PRO A 143 -9.74 10.66 0.77
CA PRO A 143 -9.68 11.20 2.12
C PRO A 143 -9.95 10.10 3.16
N GLY A 144 -9.33 10.20 4.32
CA GLY A 144 -9.57 9.27 5.41
C GLY A 144 -8.72 9.61 6.62
N ASP A 145 -9.21 9.18 7.78
CA ASP A 145 -8.54 9.32 9.06
C ASP A 145 -8.95 8.13 9.96
N PRO A 146 -8.22 7.88 11.06
CA PRO A 146 -8.49 6.74 11.93
C PRO A 146 -9.92 6.67 12.48
N ALA A 147 -10.57 7.81 12.72
CA ALA A 147 -11.93 7.85 13.24
C ALA A 147 -12.96 7.52 12.15
N ARG A 148 -12.77 8.03 10.93
CA ARG A 148 -13.60 7.66 9.77
C ARG A 148 -13.49 6.19 9.41
N THR A 149 -12.30 5.59 9.51
CA THR A 149 -12.13 4.13 9.36
C THR A 149 -12.97 3.36 10.37
N ARG A 150 -13.06 3.83 11.62
CA ARG A 150 -13.93 3.23 12.65
C ARG A 150 -15.42 3.39 12.30
N LEU A 151 -15.85 4.56 11.85
CA LEU A 151 -17.24 4.75 11.43
C LEU A 151 -17.62 3.82 10.27
N ARG A 152 -16.71 3.65 9.29
CA ARG A 152 -16.90 2.69 8.19
C ARG A 152 -17.03 1.26 8.71
N ARG A 153 -16.21 0.87 9.69
CA ARG A 153 -16.32 -0.44 10.35
C ARG A 153 -17.73 -0.67 10.90
N GLN A 154 -18.26 0.29 11.65
CA GLN A 154 -19.59 0.21 12.26
C GLN A 154 -20.68 0.04 11.20
N GLN A 155 -20.59 0.79 10.11
CA GLN A 155 -21.50 0.65 8.96
C GLN A 155 -21.47 -0.75 8.35
N ILE A 156 -20.29 -1.37 8.23
CA ILE A 156 -20.14 -2.71 7.65
C ILE A 156 -20.70 -3.78 8.60
N LEU A 157 -20.51 -3.61 9.91
CA LEU A 157 -20.94 -4.58 10.91
C LEU A 157 -22.38 -4.37 11.40
N GLY A 158 -22.99 -3.23 11.11
CA GLY A 158 -24.31 -2.86 11.65
C GLY A 158 -24.27 -2.50 13.15
N GLU A 159 -23.16 -1.93 13.62
CA GLU A 159 -22.93 -1.51 15.01
C GLU A 159 -23.23 -0.02 15.27
#